data_AF-A0A484Z1P7-F1
#
_entry.id   AF-A0A484Z1P7-F1
#
_cell.length_a   1.000
_cell.length_b   1.000
_cell.length_c   1.000
_cell.angle_alpha   90.00
_cell.angle_beta   90.00
_cell.angle_gamma   90.00
#
_symmetry.space_group_name_H-M   'P 1'
#
loop_
_entity.id
_entity.type
_entity.pdbx_description
1 polymer ?
#
loop_
_entity_poly.entity_id
_entity_poly.type
_entity_poly.pdbx_seq_one_letter_code
_entity_poly.pdbx_strand_id
1 'polypeptide(L)'
;MAKNRSRRLRKKMHIEEFQEVGFSVAWRFPEGTSVEQIDQDVDAFINEVIEPNKLAFDGSGYLAWEGLICTQEVGKCTEEHQALVRKWLEDHKMEDVRVSELFDVWWTNKAGTGPALAGPFCLRECLRCAKRCCCCSIGNRNHRPCGV
;
A
#
# COMPACT_ATOMS: atom_id res chain seq x y z
N MET A 1 -3.42 16.58 -29.14
CA MET A 1 -1.95 16.48 -29.34
C MET A 1 -1.44 15.24 -28.64
N ALA A 2 -1.21 14.15 -29.37
CA ALA A 2 -0.56 12.96 -28.82
C ALA A 2 0.91 13.32 -28.56
N LYS A 3 1.24 13.67 -27.32
CA LYS A 3 2.64 13.82 -26.89
C LYS A 3 3.25 12.42 -26.99
N ASN A 4 3.93 12.12 -28.09
CA ASN A 4 4.63 10.84 -28.25
C ASN A 4 5.77 10.82 -27.22
N ARG A 5 5.53 10.15 -26.08
CA ARG A 5 6.46 10.16 -24.95
C ARG A 5 7.39 8.98 -25.10
N SER A 6 8.70 9.23 -25.04
CA SER A 6 9.67 8.14 -25.06
C SER A 6 9.45 7.17 -23.89
N ARG A 7 9.83 5.90 -24.05
CA ARG A 7 9.68 4.86 -23.02
C ARG A 7 10.25 5.28 -21.65
N ARG A 8 11.38 6.00 -21.63
CA ARG A 8 11.97 6.56 -20.40
C ARG A 8 11.03 7.56 -19.72
N LEU A 9 10.40 8.45 -20.49
CA LEU A 9 9.44 9.43 -19.96
C LEU A 9 8.16 8.76 -19.46
N ARG A 10 7.67 7.71 -20.14
CA ARG A 10 6.51 6.93 -19.69
C ARG A 10 6.76 6.22 -18.37
N LYS A 11 7.96 5.65 -18.20
CA LYS A 11 8.41 5.07 -16.92
C LYS A 11 8.53 6.11 -15.82
N LYS A 12 9.17 7.24 -16.11
CA LYS A 12 9.35 8.32 -15.11
C LYS A 12 8.01 8.91 -14.65
N MET A 13 7.04 8.98 -15.54
CA MET A 13 5.71 9.49 -15.24
C MET A 13 4.70 8.40 -14.88
N HIS A 14 5.08 7.12 -14.74
CA HIS A 14 4.14 6.03 -14.37
C HIS A 14 2.84 6.00 -15.19
N ILE A 15 2.96 5.98 -16.52
CA ILE A 15 1.84 6.05 -17.47
C ILE A 15 1.93 4.93 -18.50
N GLU A 16 0.78 4.61 -19.10
CA GLU A 16 0.60 3.48 -20.03
C GLU A 16 1.02 2.15 -19.39
N GLU A 17 2.10 1.54 -19.87
CA GLU A 17 2.66 0.26 -19.40
C GLU A 17 3.23 0.33 -17.98
N PHE A 18 3.39 1.55 -17.42
CA PHE A 18 3.87 1.76 -16.05
C PHE A 18 2.80 2.32 -15.11
N GLN A 19 1.55 2.29 -15.54
CA GLN A 19 0.44 2.78 -14.73
C GLN A 19 0.16 1.82 -13.57
N GLU A 20 0.14 2.36 -12.35
CA GLU A 20 -0.19 1.62 -11.14
C GLU A 20 -1.56 2.08 -10.63
N VAL A 21 -2.53 1.17 -10.70
CA VAL A 21 -3.88 1.41 -10.18
C VAL A 21 -4.03 0.63 -8.90
N GLY A 22 -4.42 1.33 -7.84
CA GLY A 22 -4.67 0.77 -6.52
C GLY A 22 -5.98 1.28 -5.97
N PHE A 23 -6.28 0.89 -4.75
CA PHE A 23 -7.44 1.38 -4.01
C PHE A 23 -7.10 1.46 -2.54
N SER A 24 -7.69 2.44 -1.84
CA SER A 24 -7.63 2.50 -0.38
C SER A 24 -8.74 1.69 0.25
N VAL A 25 -8.43 1.13 1.40
CA VAL A 25 -9.35 0.39 2.26
C VAL A 25 -9.23 0.93 3.68
N ALA A 26 -10.36 1.05 4.36
CA ALA A 26 -10.43 1.45 5.75
C ALA A 26 -11.42 0.53 6.46
N TRP A 27 -11.10 0.12 7.68
CA TRP A 27 -11.97 -0.68 8.53
C TRP A 27 -11.67 -0.41 10.00
N ARG A 28 -12.54 -0.90 10.88
CA ARG A 28 -12.39 -0.79 12.31
C ARG A 28 -12.48 -2.17 12.96
N PHE A 29 -11.64 -2.38 13.96
CA PHE A 29 -11.74 -3.52 14.85
C PHE A 29 -12.80 -3.23 15.93
N PRO A 30 -13.53 -4.25 16.39
CA PRO A 30 -14.50 -4.08 17.47
C PRO A 30 -13.84 -3.57 18.74
N GLU A 31 -14.58 -2.79 19.53
CA GLU A 31 -14.08 -2.22 20.77
C GLU A 31 -13.69 -3.32 21.78
N GLY A 32 -12.48 -3.24 22.31
CA GLY A 32 -11.94 -4.25 23.23
C GLY A 32 -11.06 -5.33 22.59
N THR A 33 -10.80 -5.24 21.28
CA THR A 33 -9.78 -6.07 20.61
C THR A 33 -8.39 -5.74 21.16
N SER A 34 -7.64 -6.76 21.57
CA SER A 34 -6.27 -6.58 22.06
C SER A 34 -5.30 -6.33 20.91
N VAL A 35 -4.13 -5.76 21.20
CA VAL A 35 -3.12 -5.46 20.18
C VAL A 35 -2.64 -6.74 19.50
N GLU A 36 -2.50 -7.81 20.26
CA GLU A 36 -2.04 -9.10 19.77
C GLU A 36 -3.04 -9.72 18.80
N GLN A 37 -4.34 -9.50 19.01
CA GLN A 37 -5.37 -9.96 18.08
C GLN A 37 -5.36 -9.11 16.80
N ILE A 38 -5.17 -7.79 16.92
CA ILE A 38 -5.02 -6.90 15.75
C ILE A 38 -3.83 -7.34 14.89
N ASP A 39 -2.68 -7.60 15.52
CA ASP A 39 -1.48 -8.06 14.82
C ASP A 39 -1.73 -9.42 14.11
N GLN A 40 -2.40 -10.37 14.80
CA GLN A 40 -2.76 -11.67 14.22
C GLN A 40 -3.72 -11.56 13.04
N ASP A 41 -4.75 -10.72 13.15
CA ASP A 41 -5.74 -10.52 12.10
C ASP A 41 -5.11 -9.84 10.88
N VAL A 42 -4.21 -8.88 11.08
CA VAL A 42 -3.47 -8.23 9.99
C VAL A 42 -2.49 -9.21 9.34
N ASP A 43 -1.79 -10.04 10.11
CA ASP A 43 -0.94 -11.09 9.56
C ASP A 43 -1.77 -12.11 8.75
N ALA A 44 -2.94 -12.51 9.24
CA ALA A 44 -3.86 -13.39 8.52
C ALA A 44 -4.34 -12.75 7.21
N PHE A 45 -4.72 -11.46 7.25
CA PHE A 45 -5.09 -10.70 6.06
C PHE A 45 -3.98 -10.71 5.01
N ILE A 46 -2.74 -10.48 5.43
CA ILE A 46 -1.59 -10.45 4.51
C ILE A 46 -1.37 -11.84 3.89
N ASN A 47 -1.37 -12.89 4.70
CA ASN A 47 -1.07 -14.26 4.25
C ASN A 47 -2.18 -14.86 3.39
N GLU A 48 -3.44 -14.55 3.65
CA GLU A 48 -4.59 -15.16 2.95
C GLU A 48 -5.07 -14.35 1.74
N VAL A 49 -4.94 -13.02 1.79
CA VAL A 49 -5.46 -12.13 0.74
C VAL A 49 -4.32 -11.51 -0.06
N ILE A 50 -3.32 -10.95 0.60
CA ILE A 50 -2.33 -10.09 -0.07
C ILE A 50 -1.29 -10.92 -0.82
N GLU A 51 -0.63 -11.86 -0.14
CA GLU A 51 0.42 -12.70 -0.73
C GLU A 51 -0.05 -13.57 -1.92
N PRO A 52 -1.14 -14.36 -1.82
CA PRO A 52 -1.54 -15.25 -2.92
C PRO A 52 -2.01 -14.48 -4.16
N ASN A 53 -2.56 -13.28 -3.98
CA ASN A 53 -2.98 -12.41 -5.08
C ASN A 53 -1.85 -11.50 -5.57
N LYS A 54 -0.62 -11.62 -5.03
CA LYS A 54 0.54 -10.77 -5.35
C LYS A 54 0.24 -9.27 -5.21
N LEU A 55 -0.61 -8.94 -4.24
CA LEU A 55 -0.91 -7.58 -3.85
C LEU A 55 0.15 -7.11 -2.84
N ALA A 56 0.24 -5.80 -2.69
CA ALA A 56 0.99 -5.11 -1.67
C ALA A 56 -0.01 -4.29 -0.86
N PHE A 57 0.07 -4.41 0.46
CA PHE A 57 -0.71 -3.64 1.40
C PHE A 57 0.24 -2.74 2.19
N ASP A 58 -0.08 -1.46 2.23
CA ASP A 58 0.59 -0.47 3.07
C ASP A 58 -0.49 0.21 3.90
N GLY A 59 -0.51 -0.07 5.19
CA GLY A 59 -1.54 0.43 6.09
C GLY A 59 -0.98 0.70 7.47
N SER A 60 -1.63 1.62 8.17
CA SER A 60 -1.30 1.93 9.56
C SER A 60 -2.57 2.24 10.33
N GLY A 61 -2.60 1.82 11.58
CA GLY A 61 -3.79 1.97 12.41
C GLY A 61 -3.62 1.37 13.79
N TYR A 62 -4.67 1.50 14.58
CA TYR A 62 -4.82 0.78 15.85
C TYR A 62 -6.20 0.12 15.88
N LEU A 63 -7.21 0.78 16.44
CA LEU A 63 -8.60 0.31 16.33
C LEU A 63 -9.23 0.65 14.99
N ALA A 64 -8.82 1.76 14.37
CA ALA A 64 -9.18 2.11 13.02
C ALA A 64 -7.95 1.94 12.13
N TRP A 65 -8.07 1.12 11.10
CA TRP A 65 -7.04 0.86 10.12
C TRP A 65 -7.40 1.50 8.80
N GLU A 66 -6.42 2.18 8.23
CA GLU A 66 -6.49 2.70 6.88
C GLU A 66 -5.24 2.25 6.13
N GLY A 67 -5.43 1.81 4.90
CA GLY A 67 -4.33 1.38 4.06
C GLY A 67 -4.62 1.46 2.58
N LEU A 68 -3.55 1.38 1.82
CA LEU A 68 -3.53 1.36 0.37
C LEU A 68 -3.16 -0.05 -0.09
N ILE A 69 -3.93 -0.56 -1.07
CA ILE A 69 -3.64 -1.82 -1.74
C ILE A 69 -3.26 -1.51 -3.19
N CYS A 70 -2.12 -2.05 -3.61
CA CYS A 70 -1.65 -2.03 -4.99
C CYS A 70 -1.07 -3.40 -5.37
N THR A 71 -0.68 -3.59 -6.63
CA THR A 71 0.03 -4.82 -7.04
C THR A 71 1.51 -4.74 -6.66
N GLN A 72 2.15 -5.85 -6.27
CA GLN A 72 3.60 -5.86 -5.98
C GLN A 72 4.43 -5.49 -7.22
N GLU A 73 3.98 -5.98 -8.38
CA GLU A 73 4.52 -5.62 -9.69
C GLU A 73 3.77 -4.43 -10.29
N VAL A 74 4.37 -3.78 -11.29
CA VAL A 74 3.73 -2.63 -11.94
C VAL A 74 2.50 -3.14 -12.69
N GLY A 75 1.30 -2.76 -12.23
CA GLY A 75 0.06 -3.36 -12.68
C GLY A 75 -1.17 -2.60 -12.20
N LYS A 76 -2.34 -3.11 -12.59
CA LYS A 76 -3.63 -2.51 -12.26
C LYS A 76 -4.41 -3.46 -11.37
N CYS A 77 -4.82 -2.98 -10.20
CA CYS A 77 -5.84 -3.68 -9.43
C CYS A 77 -7.17 -3.67 -10.19
N THR A 78 -7.88 -4.78 -10.14
CA THR A 78 -9.23 -4.96 -10.68
C THR A 78 -10.27 -4.90 -9.56
N GLU A 79 -11.53 -4.75 -9.94
CA GLU A 79 -12.68 -4.79 -9.02
C GLU A 79 -12.79 -6.14 -8.29
N GLU A 80 -12.29 -7.22 -8.89
CA GLU A 80 -12.23 -8.55 -8.26
C GLU A 80 -11.39 -8.53 -6.98
N HIS A 81 -10.27 -7.81 -6.97
CA HIS A 81 -9.44 -7.65 -5.77
C HIS A 81 -10.17 -6.85 -4.69
N GLN A 82 -10.95 -5.83 -5.07
CA GLN A 82 -11.75 -5.06 -4.13
C GLN A 82 -12.83 -5.93 -3.47
N ALA A 83 -13.51 -6.75 -4.27
CA ALA A 83 -14.52 -7.68 -3.79
C ALA A 83 -13.94 -8.73 -2.84
N LEU A 84 -12.74 -9.25 -3.16
CA LEU A 84 -12.04 -10.22 -2.32
C LEU A 84 -11.65 -9.62 -0.97
N VAL A 85 -11.05 -8.43 -0.95
CA VAL A 85 -10.69 -7.72 0.29
C VAL A 85 -11.93 -7.41 1.13
N ARG A 86 -12.99 -6.88 0.50
CA ARG A 86 -14.26 -6.60 1.17
C ARG A 86 -14.82 -7.86 1.83
N LYS A 87 -14.89 -8.95 1.08
CA LYS A 87 -15.43 -10.22 1.57
C LYS A 87 -14.63 -10.74 2.76
N TRP A 88 -13.29 -10.71 2.69
CA TRP A 88 -12.44 -11.18 3.79
C TRP A 88 -12.65 -10.36 5.07
N LEU A 89 -12.77 -9.03 4.95
CA LEU A 89 -13.03 -8.14 6.09
C LEU A 89 -14.42 -8.35 6.69
N GLU A 90 -15.43 -8.58 5.86
CA GLU A 90 -16.79 -8.91 6.31
C GLU A 90 -16.84 -10.28 7.01
N ASP A 91 -16.16 -11.29 6.47
CA ASP A 91 -16.07 -12.65 7.05
C ASP A 91 -15.39 -12.63 8.44
N HIS A 92 -14.41 -11.72 8.64
CA HIS A 92 -13.72 -11.52 9.92
C HIS A 92 -14.45 -10.57 10.89
N LYS A 93 -15.69 -10.16 10.58
CA LYS A 93 -16.54 -9.30 11.42
C LYS A 93 -15.93 -7.93 11.72
N MET A 94 -15.19 -7.37 10.78
CA MET A 94 -14.68 -6.00 10.89
C MET A 94 -15.81 -4.99 10.77
N GLU A 95 -15.72 -3.90 11.51
CA GLU A 95 -16.69 -2.81 11.51
C GLU A 95 -16.32 -1.72 10.50
N ASP A 96 -17.33 -0.99 10.00
CA ASP A 96 -17.16 0.19 9.14
C ASP A 96 -16.21 -0.04 7.94
N VAL A 97 -16.34 -1.19 7.27
CA VAL A 97 -15.52 -1.56 6.10
C VAL A 97 -15.84 -0.63 4.92
N ARG A 98 -14.85 0.16 4.52
CA ARG A 98 -14.90 1.10 3.41
C ARG A 98 -13.82 0.76 2.40
N VAL A 99 -14.24 0.51 1.16
CA VAL A 99 -13.34 0.32 0.02
C VAL A 99 -13.60 1.45 -0.96
N SER A 100 -12.54 2.17 -1.33
CA SER A 100 -12.63 3.26 -2.32
C SER A 100 -12.67 2.74 -3.76
N GLU A 101 -12.97 3.63 -4.71
CA GLU A 101 -12.86 3.33 -6.13
C GLU A 101 -11.39 3.12 -6.55
N LEU A 102 -11.18 2.44 -7.67
CA LEU A 102 -9.86 2.26 -8.25
C LEU A 102 -9.28 3.60 -8.72
N PHE A 103 -8.11 3.98 -8.23
CA PHE A 103 -7.43 5.22 -8.60
C PHE A 103 -5.96 5.00 -8.94
N ASP A 104 -5.41 5.94 -9.73
CA ASP A 104 -4.00 5.94 -10.08
C ASP A 104 -3.17 6.42 -8.89
N VAL A 105 -2.38 5.52 -8.31
CA VAL A 105 -1.60 5.77 -7.08
C VAL A 105 -0.65 6.97 -7.25
N TRP A 106 -0.23 7.28 -8.47
CA TRP A 106 0.72 8.34 -8.77
C TRP A 106 0.06 9.67 -9.13
N TRP A 107 -1.12 9.64 -9.77
CA TRP A 107 -1.72 10.82 -10.40
C TRP A 107 -3.14 11.15 -9.92
N THR A 108 -3.59 10.60 -8.79
CA THR A 108 -4.95 10.87 -8.30
C THR A 108 -5.18 12.38 -8.14
N ASN A 109 -5.86 12.98 -9.13
CA ASN A 109 -6.32 14.36 -9.11
C ASN A 109 -7.50 14.45 -8.15
N LYS A 110 -7.24 14.53 -6.84
CA LYS A 110 -8.22 15.17 -5.97
C LYS A 110 -8.16 16.66 -6.26
N ALA A 111 -9.23 17.20 -6.83
CA ALA A 111 -9.48 18.63 -6.80
C ALA A 111 -9.41 19.09 -5.32
N GLY A 112 -8.31 19.72 -4.91
CA GLY A 112 -8.24 20.43 -3.62
C GLY A 112 -7.05 20.15 -2.69
N THR A 113 -6.18 19.18 -2.94
CA THR A 113 -4.95 19.02 -2.13
C THR A 113 -3.73 18.85 -3.03
N GLY A 114 -2.87 19.86 -3.02
CA GLY A 114 -1.52 19.80 -3.59
C GLY A 114 -0.68 18.66 -2.98
N PRO A 115 0.57 18.49 -3.44
CA PRO A 115 1.35 17.27 -3.24
C PRO A 115 1.75 17.12 -1.78
N ALA A 116 0.96 16.37 -1.01
CA ALA A 116 1.23 16.09 0.38
C ALA A 116 0.75 14.70 0.80
N LEU A 117 0.91 13.72 -0.08
CA LEU A 117 1.12 12.34 0.36
C LEU A 117 2.38 11.88 -0.34
N ALA A 118 3.39 11.58 0.47
CA ALA A 118 4.66 11.06 0.04
C ALA A 118 4.42 9.99 -1.03
N GLY A 119 4.87 10.25 -2.26
CA GLY A 119 4.77 9.26 -3.32
C GLY A 119 5.44 7.94 -2.88
N PRO A 120 5.06 6.81 -3.46
CA PRO A 120 5.59 5.48 -3.12
C PRO A 120 7.09 5.26 -3.46
N PHE A 121 7.86 6.35 -3.61
CA PHE A 121 9.32 6.30 -3.57
C PHE A 121 9.83 5.66 -2.27
N CYS A 122 9.08 5.77 -1.15
CA CYS A 122 9.45 5.09 0.09
C CYS A 122 9.09 3.58 0.08
N LEU A 123 7.99 3.19 -0.58
CA LEU A 123 7.49 1.82 -0.55
C LEU A 123 8.35 0.83 -1.35
N ARG A 124 8.87 1.25 -2.51
CA ARG A 124 9.72 0.38 -3.35
C ARG A 124 11.16 0.24 -2.86
N GLU A 125 11.64 1.17 -2.03
CA GLU A 125 12.92 1.02 -1.33
C GLU A 125 12.76 0.12 -0.08
N CYS A 126 11.64 0.23 0.67
CA CYS A 126 11.36 -0.62 1.82
C CYS A 126 11.10 -2.09 1.46
N LEU A 127 10.26 -2.41 0.47
CA LEU A 127 10.00 -3.80 0.05
C LEU A 127 11.21 -4.51 -0.57
N ARG A 128 12.15 -3.75 -1.15
CA ARG A 128 13.42 -4.28 -1.65
C ARG A 128 14.47 -4.46 -0.54
N CYS A 129 14.32 -3.77 0.59
CA CYS A 129 15.18 -3.88 1.77
C CYS A 129 14.71 -4.95 2.78
N ALA A 130 13.40 -5.25 2.84
CA ALA A 130 12.83 -6.25 3.75
C ALA A 130 13.38 -7.67 3.55
N LYS A 131 13.88 -8.01 2.35
CA LYS A 131 14.57 -9.29 2.10
C LYS A 131 16.06 -9.31 2.52
N ARG A 132 16.61 -8.22 3.06
CA ARG A 132 18.04 -8.12 3.45
C ARG A 132 18.28 -7.66 4.89
N CYS A 133 17.31 -7.06 5.58
CA CYS A 133 17.53 -6.47 6.90
C CYS A 133 16.93 -7.29 8.03
N CYS A 134 17.61 -8.38 8.38
CA CYS A 134 17.63 -8.89 9.74
C CYS A 134 18.69 -8.06 10.51
N CYS A 135 18.34 -6.85 10.98
CA CYS A 135 19.10 -6.16 12.05
C CYS A 135 18.41 -4.86 12.50
N CYS A 136 17.88 -4.91 13.72
CA CYS A 136 17.99 -3.89 14.76
C CYS A 136 17.48 -2.46 14.50
N SER A 137 16.28 -2.21 15.00
CA SER A 137 16.02 -1.42 16.21
C SER A 137 17.14 -0.51 16.75
N ILE A 138 16.73 0.70 17.11
CA ILE A 138 17.32 1.64 18.09
C ILE A 138 18.43 2.56 17.57
N GLY A 139 18.09 3.87 17.56
CA GLY A 139 18.95 4.85 18.20
C GLY A 139 19.90 5.68 17.32
N ASN A 140 19.54 6.97 17.26
CA ASN A 140 20.46 8.11 17.27
C ASN A 140 21.12 8.53 15.95
N ARG A 141 20.65 9.69 15.47
CA ARG A 141 21.31 10.54 14.48
C ARG A 141 22.68 10.96 15.03
N ASN A 142 23.75 10.46 14.44
CA ASN A 142 24.95 11.28 14.28
C ASN A 142 25.74 10.88 13.04
N HIS A 143 25.95 11.88 12.20
CA HIS A 143 26.77 11.87 11.01
C HIS A 143 28.19 11.34 11.28
N ARG A 144 28.66 10.45 10.41
CA ARG A 144 30.02 10.49 9.87
C ARG A 144 30.10 9.69 8.56
N PRO A 145 30.72 10.23 7.49
CA PRO A 145 30.98 9.47 6.28
C PRO A 145 32.29 8.68 6.45
N CYS A 146 32.27 7.40 6.10
CA CYS A 146 33.49 6.67 5.78
C CYS A 146 33.57 6.54 4.25
N GLY A 147 34.57 7.17 3.67
CA GLY A 147 34.98 6.92 2.29
C GLY A 147 36.05 5.83 2.20
N VAL A 148 36.33 5.48 0.94
CA VAL A 148 37.41 4.65 0.38
C VAL A 148 37.30 3.15 0.63
#